data_AF-A0A920PWA4-F1
#
_entry.id   AF-A0A920PWA4-F1
#
_cell.length_a   1.000
_cell.length_b   1.000
_cell.length_c   1.000
_cell.angle_alpha   90.00
_cell.angle_beta   90.00
_cell.angle_gamma   90.00
#
_symmetry.space_group_name_H-M   'P 1'
#
loop_
_entity.id
_entity.type
_entity.pdbx_description
1 polymer ?
#
loop_
_entity_poly.entity_id
_entity_poly.type
_entity_poly.pdbx_seq_one_letter_code
_entity_poly.pdbx_strand_id
1 'polypeptide(L)'
;MLIILAHKPRCPVPDSASIDELYPGGRESTNYTLPKPSEGIGWAKALYWADKLVGIYQKFPVRPFRGYTERKIMNWILEHQEPDGSWAGIQPPWVYSLIALHTMGYGPDHEAVNRGFQGFETFALEDEDTCAVQACISPVWDTCIAQLALLESGVAPDDPMVQSSARWLIRKQIFATGDWQIRNKETRPGGWSFEFDNLMYPDIDDAAIVVMALNQVRMPATAEAGGPMP
;
A
#
# COMPACT_ATOMS: atom_id res chain seq x y z
N MET A 1 -1.64 -1.82 -11.78
CA MET A 1 -1.12 -1.12 -12.98
C MET A 1 -0.99 -1.96 -14.26
N LEU A 2 -0.34 -3.14 -14.27
CA LEU A 2 -0.12 -3.90 -15.52
C LEU A 2 -1.42 -4.27 -16.27
N ILE A 3 -2.47 -4.67 -15.54
CA ILE A 3 -3.81 -4.90 -16.11
C ILE A 3 -4.34 -3.63 -16.78
N ILE A 4 -4.32 -2.51 -16.06
CA ILE A 4 -4.81 -1.21 -16.55
C ILE A 4 -4.11 -0.80 -17.84
N LEU A 5 -2.78 -0.93 -17.90
CA LEU A 5 -2.00 -0.59 -19.09
C LEU A 5 -2.24 -1.55 -20.27
N ALA A 6 -2.57 -2.81 -20.01
CA ALA A 6 -2.86 -3.81 -21.04
C ALA A 6 -4.24 -3.60 -21.67
N HIS A 7 -5.25 -3.25 -20.86
CA HIS A 7 -6.63 -3.05 -21.29
C HIS A 7 -6.95 -1.61 -21.71
N LYS A 8 -6.23 -0.62 -21.15
CA LYS A 8 -6.44 0.82 -21.37
C LYS A 8 -7.91 1.21 -21.21
N PRO A 9 -8.54 0.87 -20.07
CA PRO A 9 -9.96 1.17 -19.84
C PRO A 9 -10.19 2.68 -19.95
N ARG A 10 -11.36 3.07 -20.45
CA ARG A 10 -11.77 4.46 -20.61
C ARG A 10 -13.06 4.67 -19.85
N CYS A 11 -13.09 5.71 -19.01
CA CYS A 11 -14.29 6.20 -18.36
C CYS A 11 -14.65 7.54 -19.01
N PRO A 12 -15.70 7.61 -19.86
CA PRO A 12 -16.16 8.88 -20.40
C PRO A 12 -16.61 9.81 -19.27
N VAL A 13 -16.19 11.07 -19.34
CA VAL A 13 -16.61 12.13 -18.42
C VAL A 13 -17.49 13.13 -19.15
N PRO A 14 -18.41 13.84 -18.47
CA PRO A 14 -19.17 14.93 -19.06
C PRO A 14 -18.25 16.05 -19.58
N ASP A 15 -18.70 16.81 -20.58
CA ASP A 15 -17.94 17.92 -21.15
C ASP A 15 -17.55 18.98 -20.10
N SER A 16 -18.38 19.16 -19.08
CA SER A 16 -18.11 20.06 -17.94
C SER A 16 -16.95 19.62 -17.05
N ALA A 17 -16.51 18.37 -17.15
CA ALA A 17 -15.36 17.80 -16.46
C ALA A 17 -14.22 17.47 -17.44
N SER A 18 -14.25 18.04 -18.65
CA SER A 18 -13.10 18.02 -19.54
C SER A 18 -11.93 18.77 -18.92
N ILE A 19 -10.72 18.43 -19.36
CA ILE A 19 -9.45 18.95 -18.83
C ILE A 19 -8.60 19.57 -19.95
N ASP A 20 -9.27 20.23 -20.91
CA ASP A 20 -8.62 20.79 -22.10
C ASP A 20 -7.70 21.97 -21.77
N GLU A 21 -7.97 22.66 -20.66
CA GLU A 21 -7.13 23.70 -20.07
C GLU A 21 -5.74 23.19 -19.63
N LEU A 22 -5.59 21.88 -19.40
CA LEU A 22 -4.28 21.26 -19.13
C LEU A 22 -3.42 21.13 -20.41
N TYR A 23 -3.96 21.46 -21.58
CA TYR A 23 -3.26 21.43 -22.86
C TYR A 23 -3.16 22.84 -23.45
N PRO A 24 -2.12 23.64 -23.11
CA PRO A 24 -1.99 25.02 -23.58
C PRO A 24 -1.98 25.20 -25.11
N GLY A 25 -1.52 24.19 -25.85
CA GLY A 25 -1.56 24.16 -27.31
C GLY A 25 -2.75 23.39 -27.90
N GLY A 26 -3.64 22.86 -27.06
CA GLY A 26 -4.65 21.87 -27.43
C GLY A 26 -4.12 20.43 -27.46
N ARG A 27 -5.03 19.46 -27.35
CA ARG A 27 -4.67 18.02 -27.31
C ARG A 27 -3.96 17.55 -28.57
N GLU A 28 -4.40 18.02 -29.74
CA GLU A 28 -3.87 17.57 -31.03
C GLU A 28 -2.41 18.02 -31.27
N SER A 29 -2.01 19.15 -30.71
CA SER A 29 -0.64 19.66 -30.82
C SER A 29 0.32 19.09 -29.76
N THR A 30 -0.20 18.34 -28.79
CA THR A 30 0.59 17.80 -27.68
C THR A 30 1.38 16.58 -28.11
N ASN A 31 2.70 16.64 -27.94
CA ASN A 31 3.58 15.52 -28.24
C ASN A 31 3.66 14.55 -27.05
N TYR A 32 2.94 13.43 -27.14
CA TYR A 32 2.97 12.35 -26.14
C TYR A 32 4.15 11.38 -26.27
N THR A 33 5.10 11.63 -27.17
CA THR A 33 6.24 10.73 -27.35
C THR A 33 7.27 10.93 -26.25
N LEU A 34 7.76 9.81 -25.69
CA LEU A 34 8.89 9.85 -24.76
C LEU A 34 10.14 10.39 -25.47
N PRO A 35 10.85 11.38 -24.88
CA PRO A 35 12.09 11.90 -25.44
C PRO A 35 13.14 10.79 -25.48
N LYS A 36 13.89 10.73 -26.58
CA LYS A 36 14.99 9.77 -26.72
C LYS A 36 16.15 10.21 -25.82
N PRO A 37 16.75 9.30 -25.01
CA PRO A 37 17.93 9.63 -24.22
C PRO A 37 19.07 10.16 -25.09
N SER A 38 19.69 11.26 -24.64
CA SER A 38 20.78 11.96 -25.33
C SER A 38 22.16 11.30 -25.12
N GLU A 39 22.31 10.55 -24.04
CA GLU A 39 23.54 9.83 -23.70
C GLU A 39 23.86 8.68 -24.67
N GLY A 40 25.11 8.20 -24.62
CA GLY A 40 25.64 7.13 -25.47
C GLY A 40 25.05 5.73 -25.20
N ILE A 41 25.88 4.69 -25.27
CA ILE A 41 25.45 3.33 -24.92
C ILE A 41 25.33 3.23 -23.40
N GLY A 42 24.17 2.81 -22.90
CA GLY A 42 23.91 2.69 -21.46
C GLY A 42 22.48 2.26 -21.15
N TRP A 43 22.17 2.15 -19.86
CA TRP A 43 20.87 1.65 -19.37
C TRP A 43 19.68 2.48 -19.85
N ALA A 44 19.80 3.81 -19.89
CA ALA A 44 18.72 4.68 -20.36
C ALA A 44 18.30 4.34 -21.80
N LYS A 45 19.28 4.15 -22.69
CA LYS A 45 19.04 3.79 -24.10
C LYS A 45 18.51 2.35 -24.24
N ALA A 46 19.00 1.42 -23.43
CA ALA A 46 18.51 0.05 -23.40
C ALA A 46 17.04 -0.02 -22.96
N LEU A 47 16.68 0.66 -21.87
CA LEU A 47 15.31 0.75 -21.36
C LEU A 47 14.37 1.44 -22.36
N TYR A 48 14.81 2.53 -22.99
CA TYR A 48 14.05 3.20 -24.04
C TYR A 48 13.70 2.26 -25.20
N TRP A 49 14.68 1.49 -25.69
CA TRP A 49 14.41 0.53 -26.77
C TRP A 49 13.57 -0.65 -26.32
N ALA A 50 13.77 -1.13 -25.09
CA ALA A 50 12.91 -2.17 -24.50
C ALA A 50 11.45 -1.72 -24.44
N ASP A 51 11.17 -0.49 -23.98
CA ASP A 51 9.83 0.11 -23.98
C ASP A 51 9.25 0.17 -25.40
N LYS A 52 10.03 0.63 -26.39
CA LYS A 52 9.57 0.64 -27.79
C LYS A 52 9.24 -0.75 -28.32
N LEU A 53 10.05 -1.76 -27.99
CA LEU A 53 9.80 -3.15 -28.39
C LEU A 53 8.54 -3.71 -27.72
N VAL A 54 8.31 -3.43 -26.43
CA VAL A 54 7.07 -3.78 -25.72
C VAL A 54 5.87 -3.08 -26.37
N GLY A 55 6.01 -1.80 -26.75
CA GLY A 55 4.99 -1.05 -27.47
C GLY A 55 4.65 -1.65 -28.84
N ILE A 56 5.65 -2.15 -29.58
CA ILE A 56 5.43 -2.89 -30.84
C ILE A 56 4.73 -4.22 -30.54
N TYR A 57 5.17 -4.97 -29.52
CA TYR A 57 4.52 -6.21 -29.09
C TYR A 57 3.02 -6.00 -28.76
N GLN A 58 2.67 -4.89 -28.09
CA GLN A 58 1.28 -4.54 -27.79
C GLN A 58 0.42 -4.30 -29.05
N LYS A 59 0.99 -3.94 -30.20
CA LYS A 59 0.23 -3.71 -31.44
C LYS A 59 -0.18 -4.99 -32.15
N PHE A 60 0.42 -6.15 -31.82
CA PHE A 60 0.04 -7.39 -32.47
C PHE A 60 -1.35 -7.89 -32.01
N PRO A 61 -2.15 -8.47 -32.92
CA PRO A 61 -3.49 -8.97 -32.62
C PRO A 61 -3.46 -10.24 -31.77
N VAL A 62 -2.40 -11.05 -31.87
CA VAL A 62 -2.22 -12.26 -31.08
C VAL A 62 -1.14 -12.02 -30.03
N ARG A 63 -1.52 -12.16 -28.76
CA ARG A 63 -0.65 -11.93 -27.60
C ARG A 63 -0.58 -13.24 -26.80
N PRO A 64 0.32 -14.18 -27.15
CA PRO A 64 0.42 -15.44 -26.45
C PRO A 64 0.68 -15.20 -24.95
N PHE A 65 0.15 -16.07 -24.09
CA PHE A 65 0.25 -16.01 -22.62
C PHE A 65 -0.44 -14.82 -21.93
N ARG A 66 -1.14 -13.94 -22.65
CA ARG A 66 -1.83 -12.78 -22.08
C ARG A 66 -2.80 -13.18 -20.97
N GLY A 67 -3.74 -14.08 -21.28
CA GLY A 67 -4.72 -14.55 -20.29
C GLY A 67 -4.11 -15.31 -19.11
N TYR A 68 -2.99 -16.02 -19.30
CA TYR A 68 -2.27 -16.65 -18.20
C TYR A 68 -1.65 -15.60 -17.27
N THR A 69 -1.01 -14.59 -17.84
CA THR A 69 -0.37 -13.50 -17.10
C THR A 69 -1.39 -12.68 -16.33
N GLU A 70 -2.54 -12.37 -16.94
CA GLU A 70 -3.64 -11.65 -16.29
C GLU A 70 -4.19 -12.43 -15.11
N ARG A 71 -4.44 -13.74 -15.25
CA ARG A 71 -4.85 -14.58 -14.10
C ARG A 71 -3.83 -14.58 -12.97
N LYS A 72 -2.54 -14.67 -13.30
CA LYS A 72 -1.48 -14.62 -12.29
C LYS A 72 -1.45 -13.27 -11.55
N ILE A 73 -1.60 -12.16 -12.27
CA ILE A 73 -1.67 -10.83 -11.67
C ILE A 73 -2.93 -10.69 -10.80
N MET A 74 -4.08 -11.17 -11.26
CA MET A 74 -5.32 -11.07 -10.49
C MET A 74 -5.30 -11.93 -9.23
N ASN A 75 -4.74 -13.14 -9.29
CA ASN A 75 -4.53 -13.96 -8.10
C ASN A 75 -3.63 -13.24 -7.10
N TRP A 76 -2.51 -12.66 -7.57
CA TRP A 76 -1.62 -11.87 -6.72
C TRP A 76 -2.38 -10.69 -6.09
N ILE A 77 -3.15 -9.92 -6.86
CA ILE A 77 -3.96 -8.80 -6.31
C ILE A 77 -4.91 -9.30 -5.22
N LEU A 78 -5.67 -10.37 -5.46
CA LEU A 78 -6.62 -10.89 -4.48
C LEU A 78 -5.94 -11.45 -3.22
N GLU A 79 -4.79 -12.09 -3.37
CA GLU A 79 -4.01 -12.66 -2.26
C GLU A 79 -3.32 -11.58 -1.40
N HIS A 80 -3.08 -10.38 -1.94
CA HIS A 80 -2.33 -9.31 -1.26
C HIS A 80 -3.24 -8.17 -0.73
N GLN A 81 -4.55 -8.43 -0.61
CA GLN A 81 -5.44 -7.50 0.08
C GLN A 81 -5.30 -7.68 1.59
N GLU A 82 -5.00 -6.59 2.29
CA GLU A 82 -4.82 -6.57 3.74
C GLU A 82 -6.16 -6.68 4.49
N PRO A 83 -6.19 -7.02 5.79
CA PRO A 83 -7.41 -7.12 6.60
C PRO A 83 -8.27 -5.85 6.56
N ASP A 84 -7.66 -4.68 6.57
CA ASP A 84 -8.32 -3.36 6.49
C ASP A 84 -8.96 -3.08 5.11
N GLY A 85 -8.76 -3.96 4.14
CA GLY A 85 -9.28 -3.85 2.78
C GLY A 85 -8.34 -3.12 1.82
N SER A 86 -7.24 -2.55 2.32
CA SER A 86 -6.23 -1.87 1.51
C SER A 86 -5.33 -2.85 0.77
N TRP A 87 -4.44 -2.29 -0.06
CA TRP A 87 -3.26 -3.00 -0.56
C TRP A 87 -2.03 -2.30 0.00
N ALA A 88 -1.36 -2.96 0.95
CA ALA A 88 -0.16 -2.45 1.63
C ALA A 88 -0.35 -1.13 2.41
N GLY A 89 -1.57 -0.81 2.86
CA GLY A 89 -1.80 0.37 3.70
C GLY A 89 -1.63 1.73 3.00
N ILE A 90 -1.48 1.75 1.67
CA ILE A 90 -1.15 2.97 0.92
C ILE A 90 -2.06 3.21 -0.30
N GLN A 91 -2.35 4.48 -0.57
CA GLN A 91 -3.33 4.89 -1.58
C GLN A 91 -3.03 4.40 -3.02
N PRO A 92 -1.80 4.48 -3.56
CA PRO A 92 -1.59 4.20 -4.98
C PRO A 92 -1.89 2.74 -5.40
N PRO A 93 -1.27 1.69 -4.79
CA PRO A 93 -1.58 0.32 -5.15
C PRO A 93 -3.04 -0.04 -4.86
N TRP A 94 -3.64 0.52 -3.81
CA TRP A 94 -5.04 0.31 -3.48
C TRP A 94 -5.98 0.76 -4.60
N VAL A 95 -5.87 2.02 -5.03
CA VAL A 95 -6.68 2.55 -6.15
C VAL A 95 -6.43 1.75 -7.43
N TYR A 96 -5.17 1.43 -7.74
CA TYR A 96 -4.87 0.64 -8.93
C TYR A 96 -5.36 -0.81 -8.87
N SER A 97 -5.43 -1.42 -7.69
CA SER A 97 -6.01 -2.75 -7.49
C SER A 97 -7.52 -2.73 -7.71
N LEU A 98 -8.23 -1.73 -7.20
CA LEU A 98 -9.67 -1.55 -7.45
C LEU A 98 -9.98 -1.30 -8.92
N ILE A 99 -9.21 -0.44 -9.60
CA ILE A 99 -9.37 -0.23 -11.05
C ILE A 99 -9.08 -1.52 -11.83
N ALA A 100 -8.07 -2.30 -11.43
CA ALA A 100 -7.74 -3.57 -12.05
C ALA A 100 -8.88 -4.61 -11.87
N LEU A 101 -9.42 -4.73 -10.65
CA LEU A 101 -10.58 -5.58 -10.36
C LEU A 101 -11.79 -5.19 -11.24
N HIS A 102 -12.15 -3.91 -11.27
CA HIS A 102 -13.23 -3.40 -12.12
C HIS A 102 -12.98 -3.71 -13.61
N THR A 103 -11.77 -3.45 -14.10
CA THR A 103 -11.38 -3.71 -15.50
C THR A 103 -11.51 -5.19 -15.87
N MET A 104 -11.30 -6.09 -14.92
CA MET A 104 -11.40 -7.54 -15.10
C MET A 104 -12.80 -8.10 -14.83
N GLY A 105 -13.80 -7.25 -14.63
CA GLY A 105 -15.21 -7.65 -14.49
C GLY A 105 -15.65 -7.99 -13.06
N TYR A 106 -14.86 -7.64 -12.05
CA TYR A 106 -15.26 -7.79 -10.65
C TYR A 106 -16.25 -6.66 -10.32
N GLY A 107 -17.50 -7.04 -10.01
CA GLY A 107 -18.58 -6.11 -9.70
C GLY A 107 -18.45 -5.48 -8.30
N PRO A 108 -19.29 -4.47 -7.98
CA PRO A 108 -19.29 -3.80 -6.68
C PRO A 108 -19.61 -4.73 -5.51
N ASP A 109 -20.40 -5.78 -5.75
CA ASP A 109 -20.78 -6.77 -4.74
C ASP A 109 -19.69 -7.82 -4.48
N HIS A 110 -18.59 -7.82 -5.25
CA HIS A 110 -17.49 -8.73 -5.00
C HIS A 110 -16.78 -8.35 -3.70
N GLU A 111 -16.55 -9.33 -2.83
CA GLU A 111 -16.01 -9.12 -1.47
C GLU A 111 -14.75 -8.23 -1.44
N ALA A 112 -13.75 -8.54 -2.27
CA ALA A 112 -12.52 -7.74 -2.35
C ALA A 112 -12.75 -6.28 -2.75
N VAL A 113 -13.72 -6.01 -3.63
CA VAL A 113 -14.07 -4.65 -4.05
C VAL A 113 -14.77 -3.92 -2.91
N ASN A 114 -15.75 -4.57 -2.27
CA ASN A 114 -16.50 -4.01 -1.14
C ASN A 114 -15.57 -3.67 0.04
N ARG A 115 -14.71 -4.62 0.46
CA ARG A 115 -13.69 -4.39 1.50
C ARG A 115 -12.76 -3.24 1.13
N GLY A 116 -12.33 -3.15 -0.13
CA GLY A 116 -11.49 -2.07 -0.60
C GLY A 116 -12.16 -0.70 -0.57
N PHE A 117 -13.49 -0.60 -0.72
CA PHE A 117 -14.20 0.67 -0.51
C PHE A 117 -14.41 0.96 0.98
N GLN A 118 -14.77 -0.03 1.78
CA GLN A 118 -14.93 0.12 3.23
C GLN A 118 -13.64 0.59 3.91
N GLY A 119 -12.48 0.12 3.47
CA GLY A 119 -11.21 0.54 4.04
C GLY A 119 -10.96 2.05 3.88
N PHE A 120 -11.40 2.68 2.77
CA PHE A 120 -11.20 4.11 2.56
C PHE A 120 -11.86 4.97 3.63
N GLU A 121 -12.95 4.50 4.23
CA GLU A 121 -13.62 5.18 5.36
C GLU A 121 -12.67 5.34 6.56
N THR A 122 -11.77 4.38 6.78
CA THR A 122 -10.75 4.46 7.86
C THR A 122 -9.67 5.49 7.54
N PHE A 123 -9.40 5.72 6.25
CA PHE A 123 -8.37 6.63 5.77
C PHE A 123 -8.90 8.04 5.50
N ALA A 124 -10.22 8.21 5.44
CA ALA A 124 -10.88 9.47 5.24
C ALA A 124 -10.86 10.31 6.53
N LEU A 125 -10.48 11.58 6.37
CA LEU A 125 -10.63 12.63 7.35
C LEU A 125 -11.73 13.56 6.85
N GLU A 126 -12.88 13.52 7.51
CA GLU A 126 -14.04 14.33 7.16
C GLU A 126 -14.34 15.34 8.27
N ASP A 127 -14.50 16.60 7.88
CA ASP A 127 -15.06 17.67 8.72
C ASP A 127 -16.28 18.32 8.02
N GLU A 128 -16.77 19.44 8.55
CA GLU A 128 -17.98 20.08 8.01
C GLU A 128 -17.80 20.59 6.57
N ASP A 129 -16.55 20.90 6.16
CA ASP A 129 -16.24 21.58 4.90
C ASP A 129 -15.44 20.69 3.92
N THR A 130 -14.74 19.67 4.42
CA THR A 130 -13.75 18.92 3.65
C THR A 130 -13.80 17.41 3.92
N CYS A 131 -13.41 16.65 2.89
CA CYS A 131 -13.11 15.22 2.99
C CYS A 131 -11.75 14.97 2.31
N ALA A 132 -10.78 14.49 3.08
CA ALA A 132 -9.43 14.18 2.61
C ALA A 132 -9.09 12.72 2.88
N VAL A 133 -8.63 12.00 1.87
CA VAL A 133 -8.14 10.62 2.02
C VAL A 133 -6.64 10.66 2.28
N GLN A 134 -6.22 10.11 3.42
CA GLN A 134 -4.81 10.02 3.79
C GLN A 134 -4.06 9.07 2.84
N ALA A 135 -2.81 9.41 2.51
CA ALA A 135 -1.99 8.57 1.65
C ALA A 135 -1.58 7.24 2.32
N CYS A 136 -1.36 7.31 3.64
CA CYS A 136 -1.12 6.23 4.60
C CYS A 136 -1.58 6.72 6.00
N ILE A 137 -1.69 5.84 6.99
CA ILE A 137 -1.98 6.20 8.38
C ILE A 137 -0.87 5.70 9.31
N SER A 138 -0.53 6.48 10.34
CA SER A 138 0.69 6.32 11.15
C SER A 138 0.51 5.86 12.61
N PRO A 139 -0.52 5.08 13.00
CA PRO A 139 -0.84 4.86 14.40
C PRO A 139 0.26 4.12 15.19
N VAL A 140 0.99 3.17 14.59
CA VAL A 140 2.06 2.44 15.28
C VAL A 140 3.26 3.36 15.51
N TRP A 141 3.67 4.06 14.46
CA TRP A 141 4.74 5.05 14.48
C TRP A 141 4.48 6.17 15.49
N ASP A 142 3.31 6.79 15.44
CA ASP A 142 2.94 7.88 16.34
C ASP A 142 2.90 7.42 17.80
N THR A 143 2.37 6.22 18.05
CA THR A 143 2.25 5.68 19.41
C THR A 143 3.61 5.41 20.03
N CYS A 144 4.54 4.79 19.30
CA CYS A 144 5.86 4.45 19.86
C CYS A 144 6.74 5.70 20.05
N ILE A 145 6.66 6.69 19.15
CA ILE A 145 7.35 7.98 19.31
C ILE A 145 6.79 8.74 20.51
N ALA A 146 5.46 8.82 20.63
CA ALA A 146 4.83 9.48 21.78
C ALA A 146 5.22 8.81 23.11
N GLN A 147 5.23 7.47 23.15
CA GLN A 147 5.68 6.71 24.32
C GLN A 147 7.12 7.03 24.70
N LEU A 148 8.05 7.05 23.72
CA LEU A 148 9.44 7.42 23.94
C LEU A 148 9.58 8.86 24.47
N ALA A 149 8.88 9.81 23.85
CA ALA A 149 8.92 11.22 24.24
C ALA A 149 8.42 11.43 25.68
N LEU A 150 7.36 10.71 26.10
CA LEU A 150 6.84 10.76 27.46
C LEU A 150 7.87 10.25 28.47
N LEU A 151 8.51 9.12 28.18
CA LEU A 151 9.53 8.52 29.03
C LEU A 151 10.76 9.43 29.16
N GLU A 152 11.24 9.99 28.05
CA GLU A 152 12.36 10.93 28.03
C GLU A 152 12.04 12.24 28.76
N SER A 153 10.76 12.63 28.80
CA SER A 153 10.28 13.79 29.56
C SER A 153 10.17 13.54 31.08
N GLY A 154 10.45 12.32 31.54
CA GLY A 154 10.47 11.94 32.95
C GLY A 154 9.18 11.29 33.46
N VAL A 155 8.24 10.92 32.59
CA VAL A 155 7.10 10.07 32.98
C VAL A 155 7.62 8.71 33.43
N ALA A 156 7.04 8.17 34.50
CA ALA A 156 7.50 6.92 35.08
C ALA A 156 7.32 5.74 34.11
N PRO A 157 8.31 4.82 33.98
CA PRO A 157 8.21 3.63 33.15
C PRO A 157 7.05 2.69 33.43
N ASP A 158 6.47 2.75 34.63
CA ASP A 158 5.32 1.98 35.09
C ASP A 158 4.02 2.81 35.14
N ASP A 159 4.04 4.02 34.58
CA ASP A 159 2.83 4.85 34.45
C ASP A 159 1.75 4.08 33.67
N PRO A 160 0.48 4.08 34.13
CA PRO A 160 -0.60 3.36 33.49
C PRO A 160 -0.78 3.68 31.99
N MET A 161 -0.51 4.92 31.57
CA MET A 161 -0.61 5.35 30.18
C MET A 161 0.48 4.69 29.33
N VAL A 162 1.73 4.69 29.79
CA VAL A 162 2.88 4.06 29.12
C VAL A 162 2.68 2.54 29.01
N GLN A 163 2.18 1.90 30.07
CA GLN A 163 1.86 0.48 30.02
C GLN A 163 0.71 0.17 29.06
N SER A 164 -0.24 1.10 28.90
CA SER A 164 -1.35 0.94 27.96
C SER A 164 -0.87 0.98 26.51
N SER A 165 -0.04 1.95 26.16
CA SER A 165 0.58 2.02 24.82
C SER A 165 1.47 0.81 24.55
N ALA A 166 2.25 0.35 25.54
CA ALA A 166 3.08 -0.85 25.41
C ALA A 166 2.24 -2.11 25.13
N ARG A 167 1.12 -2.30 25.84
CA ARG A 167 0.19 -3.42 25.57
C ARG A 167 -0.41 -3.33 24.18
N TRP A 168 -0.74 -2.14 23.72
CA TRP A 168 -1.28 -1.94 22.38
C TRP A 168 -0.23 -2.27 21.31
N LEU A 169 1.00 -1.78 21.45
CA LEU A 169 2.11 -2.10 20.56
C LEU A 169 2.41 -3.61 20.53
N ILE A 170 2.44 -4.28 21.68
CA ILE A 170 2.61 -5.75 21.74
C ILE A 170 1.51 -6.48 20.96
N ARG A 171 0.26 -6.05 21.06
CA ARG A 171 -0.86 -6.63 20.28
C ARG A 171 -0.74 -6.39 18.77
N LYS A 172 -0.03 -5.33 18.37
CA LYS A 172 0.24 -5.03 16.95
C LYS A 172 1.46 -5.75 16.39
N GLN A 173 2.14 -6.59 17.18
CA GLN A 173 3.22 -7.42 16.65
C GLN A 173 2.68 -8.44 15.64
N ILE A 174 3.27 -8.45 14.46
CA ILE A 174 2.85 -9.27 13.33
C ILE A 174 3.59 -10.61 13.37
N PHE A 175 2.81 -11.69 13.49
CA PHE A 175 3.30 -13.07 13.41
C PHE A 175 2.99 -13.76 12.07
N ALA A 176 2.37 -13.05 11.14
CA ALA A 176 2.09 -13.53 9.79
C ALA A 176 3.33 -13.44 8.89
N THR A 177 3.32 -14.23 7.82
CA THR A 177 4.32 -14.17 6.75
C THR A 177 3.95 -13.10 5.74
N GLY A 178 4.94 -12.51 5.06
CA GLY A 178 4.73 -11.52 4.01
C GLY A 178 5.75 -11.62 2.89
N ASP A 179 5.73 -10.66 1.96
CA ASP A 179 6.58 -10.65 0.76
C ASP A 179 8.09 -10.71 1.08
N TRP A 180 8.48 -10.20 2.25
CA TRP A 180 9.85 -10.24 2.76
C TRP A 180 10.41 -11.67 2.87
N GLN A 181 9.57 -12.69 3.06
CA GLN A 181 10.00 -14.09 3.13
C GLN A 181 10.54 -14.64 1.81
N ILE A 182 10.25 -14.00 0.67
CA ILE A 182 10.85 -14.38 -0.62
C ILE A 182 12.38 -14.34 -0.54
N ARG A 183 12.93 -13.35 0.18
CA ARG A 183 14.37 -13.15 0.38
C ARG A 183 14.87 -13.70 1.71
N ASN A 184 14.02 -13.76 2.73
CA ASN A 184 14.41 -14.15 4.08
C ASN A 184 13.51 -15.27 4.63
N LYS A 185 13.69 -16.47 4.12
CA LYS A 185 12.78 -17.63 4.33
C LYS A 185 12.81 -18.21 5.74
N GLU A 186 13.93 -18.10 6.43
CA GLU A 186 14.14 -18.76 7.72
C GLU A 186 13.88 -17.82 8.92
N THR A 187 13.69 -16.52 8.65
CA THR A 187 13.41 -15.56 9.72
C THR A 187 11.99 -15.73 10.22
N ARG A 188 11.87 -15.89 11.54
CA ARG A 188 10.59 -15.97 12.23
C ARG A 188 9.89 -14.60 12.17
N PRO A 189 8.58 -14.54 11.83
CA PRO A 189 7.79 -13.33 11.94
C PRO A 189 7.78 -12.73 13.36
N GLY A 190 7.76 -11.40 13.44
CA GLY A 190 7.68 -10.66 14.70
C GLY A 190 7.89 -9.15 14.53
N GLY A 191 7.51 -8.60 13.36
CA GLY A 191 7.69 -7.18 13.03
C GLY A 191 6.46 -6.34 13.36
N TRP A 192 6.50 -5.07 12.98
CA TRP A 192 5.39 -4.11 13.07
C TRP A 192 5.25 -3.39 11.74
N SER A 193 4.03 -3.02 11.37
CA SER A 193 3.74 -2.11 10.26
C SER A 193 3.56 -0.68 10.77
N PHE A 194 3.58 0.27 9.85
CA PHE A 194 3.25 1.67 10.12
C PHE A 194 1.76 1.87 10.46
N GLU A 195 0.89 1.20 9.71
CA GLU A 195 -0.58 1.25 9.82
C GLU A 195 -1.12 0.35 10.95
N PHE A 196 -2.44 0.40 11.16
CA PHE A 196 -3.12 -0.53 12.08
C PHE A 196 -2.95 -1.99 11.67
N ASP A 197 -3.31 -2.33 10.43
CA ASP A 197 -3.44 -3.71 9.98
C ASP A 197 -2.87 -3.87 8.57
N ASN A 198 -1.55 -4.09 8.51
CA ASN A 198 -0.78 -4.29 7.28
C ASN A 198 0.21 -5.46 7.50
N LEU A 199 -0.32 -6.68 7.41
CA LEU A 199 0.34 -7.90 7.89
C LEU A 199 1.46 -8.38 6.97
N MET A 200 1.34 -8.19 5.66
CA MET A 200 2.32 -8.70 4.69
C MET A 200 3.52 -7.76 4.55
N TYR A 201 3.40 -6.52 5.02
CA TYR A 201 4.40 -5.46 4.85
C TYR A 201 4.81 -4.83 6.19
N PRO A 202 5.42 -5.59 7.12
CA PRO A 202 6.08 -5.00 8.27
C PRO A 202 7.36 -4.25 7.84
N ASP A 203 7.62 -3.12 8.49
CA ASP A 203 8.73 -2.22 8.17
C ASP A 203 9.84 -2.27 9.25
N ILE A 204 11.09 -2.05 8.81
CA ILE A 204 12.27 -2.24 9.67
C ILE A 204 12.43 -1.10 10.68
N ASP A 205 12.12 0.12 10.27
CA ASP A 205 12.16 1.30 11.13
C ASP A 205 11.06 1.24 12.20
N ASP A 206 9.81 0.92 11.83
CA ASP A 206 8.73 0.64 12.79
C ASP A 206 9.14 -0.44 13.80
N ALA A 207 9.64 -1.58 13.32
CA ALA A 207 10.09 -2.64 14.20
C ALA A 207 11.21 -2.19 15.16
N ALA A 208 12.18 -1.41 14.66
CA ALA A 208 13.27 -0.91 15.48
C ALA A 208 12.77 0.05 16.58
N ILE A 209 11.96 1.04 16.22
CA ILE A 209 11.50 2.05 17.17
C ILE A 209 10.50 1.48 18.18
N VAL A 210 9.64 0.54 17.78
CA VAL A 210 8.73 -0.14 18.70
C VAL A 210 9.51 -0.96 19.71
N VAL A 211 10.55 -1.69 19.30
CA VAL A 211 11.42 -2.44 20.23
C VAL A 211 12.13 -1.48 21.18
N MET A 212 12.64 -0.35 20.70
CA MET A 212 13.25 0.69 21.54
C MET A 212 12.26 1.23 22.57
N ALA A 213 11.02 1.52 22.15
CA ALA A 213 9.96 2.02 23.02
C ALA A 213 9.58 0.99 24.09
N LEU A 214 9.35 -0.28 23.71
CA LEU A 214 8.97 -1.35 24.63
C LEU A 214 10.07 -1.67 25.65
N ASN A 215 11.34 -1.57 25.26
CA ASN A 215 12.48 -1.83 26.13
C ASN A 215 12.59 -0.85 27.32
N GLN A 216 11.94 0.31 27.24
CA GLN A 216 11.95 1.32 28.31
C GLN A 216 10.77 1.19 29.29
N VAL A 217 9.79 0.31 29.03
CA VAL A 217 8.56 0.19 29.83
C VAL A 217 8.70 -0.88 30.90
N ARG A 218 8.21 -0.58 32.11
CA ARG A 218 8.08 -1.57 33.19
C ARG A 218 6.67 -2.12 33.21
N MET A 219 6.52 -3.32 32.66
CA MET A 219 5.26 -4.07 32.72
C MET A 219 5.13 -4.79 34.07
N PRO A 220 3.91 -4.89 34.64
CA PRO A 220 3.69 -5.66 35.85
C PRO A 220 4.04 -7.13 35.61
N ALA A 221 4.62 -7.80 36.62
CA ALA A 221 4.94 -9.21 36.55
C ALA A 221 3.62 -10.01 36.43
N THR A 222 3.35 -10.50 35.21
CA THR A 222 2.23 -11.35 34.78
C THR A 222 0.81 -10.77 34.86
N ALA A 223 0.27 -10.46 33.68
CA ALA A 223 -1.03 -10.97 33.24
C ALA A 223 -0.82 -11.63 31.86
N GLU A 224 -0.59 -12.94 31.90
CA GLU A 224 -0.66 -13.96 30.85
C GLU A 224 -0.47 -13.57 29.37
N ALA A 225 0.63 -14.08 28.81
CA ALA A 225 0.59 -14.73 27.51
C ALA A 225 -0.48 -15.85 27.54
N GLY A 226 -1.63 -15.67 26.86
CA GLY A 226 -2.65 -16.73 26.85
C GLY A 226 -4.08 -16.42 26.38
N GLY A 227 -4.40 -15.21 25.90
CA GLY A 227 -5.70 -14.98 25.25
C GLY A 227 -5.68 -15.53 23.81
N PRO A 228 -6.74 -16.21 23.32
CA PRO A 228 -6.79 -16.62 21.93
C PRO A 228 -6.72 -15.38 21.04
N MET A 229 -5.78 -15.40 20.09
CA MET A 229 -5.74 -14.44 18.99
C MET A 229 -7.05 -14.57 18.20
N PRO A 230 -7.87 -13.53 18.07
CA PRO A 230 -8.99 -13.52 17.12
C PRO A 230 -8.48 -13.58 15.67
#